data_AF-A0A6I5ZGV4-F1
#
_entry.id   AF-A0A6I5ZGV4-F1
#
_cell.length_a   1.000
_cell.length_b   1.000
_cell.length_c   1.000
_cell.angle_alpha   90.00
_cell.angle_beta   90.00
_cell.angle_gamma   90.00
#
_symmetry.space_group_name_H-M   'P 1'
#
loop_
_entity.id
_entity.type
_entity.pdbx_description
1 polymer ?
#
loop_
_entity_poly.entity_id
_entity_poly.type
_entity_poly.pdbx_seq_one_letter_code
_entity_poly.pdbx_strand_id
1 'polypeptide(L)'
;MTSAGSDDTPQDPVDDPVAGDPARGDDATATEDPVADERYGTDSRLSPALIATLVAIPIMVIAGFIAFAALRPDTVNPVESYAADGSASADCTRLLEAVPQTFEGFGSKEISGDRATWPAEGSGDDLTLRCGVTRPAELSPTSNLQEIHAAGQAGVQWFITDTVDGSGQAYVCVDHRPYVALWVPSNAGNGPITDISGFIDQTLERGPLDFG
;
A
#
# COMPACT_ATOMS: atom_id res chain seq x y z
N MET A 1 -48.04 7.00 21.11
CA MET A 1 -48.63 8.34 21.00
C MET A 1 -47.81 9.10 19.97
N THR A 2 -48.49 9.57 18.90
CA THR A 2 -48.14 10.65 17.93
C THR A 2 -46.84 10.49 17.11
N SER A 3 -46.88 10.18 15.81
CA SER A 3 -47.26 10.99 14.61
C SER A 3 -46.05 11.80 14.06
N ALA A 4 -45.50 11.46 12.88
CA ALA A 4 -45.82 11.95 11.49
C ALA A 4 -45.03 13.24 11.14
N GLY A 5 -44.53 13.55 9.93
CA GLY A 5 -44.62 12.98 8.56
C GLY A 5 -43.31 13.32 7.79
N SER A 6 -42.96 12.65 6.68
CA SER A 6 -43.48 12.75 5.30
C SER A 6 -43.16 14.06 4.59
N ASP A 7 -42.40 14.00 3.49
CA ASP A 7 -42.84 14.58 2.23
C ASP A 7 -42.08 13.93 1.04
N ASP A 8 -42.88 13.49 0.08
CA ASP A 8 -42.54 12.65 -1.07
C ASP A 8 -43.31 13.24 -2.27
N THR A 9 -42.70 13.19 -3.46
CA THR A 9 -43.32 13.34 -4.80
C THR A 9 -43.88 14.72 -5.24
N PRO A 10 -44.33 14.94 -6.51
CA PRO A 10 -43.86 14.57 -7.86
C PRO A 10 -43.86 15.76 -8.88
N GLN A 11 -43.38 15.50 -10.12
CA GLN A 11 -43.54 16.29 -11.37
C GLN A 11 -45.02 16.53 -11.77
N ASP A 12 -45.44 17.57 -12.49
CA ASP A 12 -45.34 17.95 -13.94
C ASP A 12 -46.50 18.99 -14.19
N PRO A 13 -46.87 19.48 -15.41
CA PRO A 13 -46.14 20.20 -16.46
C PRO A 13 -46.93 21.45 -17.02
N VAL A 14 -46.34 22.12 -18.04
CA VAL A 14 -46.87 23.08 -19.07
C VAL A 14 -48.11 23.97 -18.85
N ASP A 15 -47.97 25.27 -19.22
CA ASP A 15 -48.97 26.00 -20.03
C ASP A 15 -48.35 27.25 -20.70
N ASP A 16 -48.70 27.48 -21.96
CA ASP A 16 -48.35 28.61 -22.84
C ASP A 16 -49.67 29.27 -23.31
N PRO A 17 -49.79 30.60 -23.48
CA PRO A 17 -50.35 31.07 -24.76
C PRO A 17 -49.90 32.47 -25.27
N VAL A 18 -49.47 32.50 -26.53
CA VAL A 18 -49.94 33.25 -27.73
C VAL A 18 -50.49 34.71 -27.67
N ALA A 19 -50.08 35.46 -28.72
CA ALA A 19 -50.64 36.67 -29.39
C ALA A 19 -50.17 38.05 -28.87
N GLY A 20 -49.85 39.07 -29.69
CA GLY A 20 -49.90 39.28 -31.14
C GLY A 20 -49.41 40.71 -31.51
N ASP A 21 -49.02 40.90 -32.78
CA ASP A 21 -48.54 42.10 -33.51
C ASP A 21 -49.64 43.22 -33.61
N PRO A 22 -49.39 44.55 -33.90
CA PRO A 22 -48.90 45.03 -35.21
C PRO A 22 -48.15 46.41 -35.31
N ALA A 23 -47.62 46.64 -36.53
CA ALA A 23 -47.46 47.91 -37.28
C ALA A 23 -46.12 48.68 -37.12
N ARG A 24 -45.26 48.73 -38.16
CA ARG A 24 -45.29 49.47 -39.46
C ARG A 24 -44.77 50.92 -39.30
N GLY A 25 -43.64 51.20 -39.96
CA GLY A 25 -43.08 52.55 -40.09
C GLY A 25 -41.77 52.50 -40.90
N ASP A 26 -41.89 52.83 -42.18
CA ASP A 26 -40.85 52.90 -43.20
C ASP A 26 -39.61 53.72 -42.78
N ASP A 27 -38.41 53.22 -43.11
CA ASP A 27 -37.49 54.06 -43.87
C ASP A 27 -36.65 53.20 -44.83
N ALA A 28 -36.66 53.63 -46.09
CA ALA A 28 -35.88 53.05 -47.16
C ALA A 28 -34.45 53.61 -47.06
N THR A 29 -33.43 52.81 -47.38
CA THR A 29 -32.55 53.04 -48.54
C THR A 29 -31.40 52.02 -48.53
N ALA A 30 -31.16 51.47 -49.72
CA ALA A 30 -30.00 50.67 -50.17
C ALA A 30 -29.95 49.20 -49.76
N THR A 31 -30.70 48.41 -50.52
CA THR A 31 -30.32 47.06 -50.97
C THR A 31 -28.89 47.03 -51.48
N GLU A 32 -28.08 46.13 -50.93
CA GLU A 32 -27.18 45.26 -51.70
C GLU A 32 -26.84 44.04 -50.85
N ASP A 33 -27.51 42.94 -51.13
CA ASP A 33 -27.16 41.57 -50.74
C ASP A 33 -27.39 40.73 -52.01
N PRO A 34 -26.81 39.54 -52.20
CA PRO A 34 -25.47 39.02 -51.91
C PRO A 34 -24.77 38.79 -53.28
N VAL A 35 -23.58 38.21 -53.48
CA VAL A 35 -23.32 36.76 -53.57
C VAL A 35 -21.84 36.60 -53.94
N ALA A 36 -21.08 35.93 -53.08
CA ALA A 36 -19.99 35.02 -53.42
C ALA A 36 -19.64 34.31 -52.10
N ASP A 37 -20.40 33.27 -51.80
CA ASP A 37 -19.93 31.88 -51.90
C ASP A 37 -18.70 31.57 -51.03
N GLU A 38 -18.93 30.60 -50.16
CA GLU A 38 -17.94 29.66 -49.62
C GLU A 38 -16.65 30.24 -49.02
N ARG A 39 -16.65 30.42 -47.69
CA ARG A 39 -15.52 29.96 -46.86
C ARG A 39 -16.01 29.33 -45.55
N TYR A 40 -16.64 28.16 -45.69
CA TYR A 40 -16.39 27.09 -44.73
C TYR A 40 -14.91 26.72 -44.89
N GLY A 41 -14.15 26.74 -43.79
CA GLY A 41 -12.72 26.43 -43.82
C GLY A 41 -11.86 27.66 -43.57
N THR A 42 -11.73 28.03 -42.30
CA THR A 42 -10.37 28.23 -41.82
C THR A 42 -10.15 27.10 -40.83
N ASP A 43 -9.52 26.04 -41.32
CA ASP A 43 -8.74 25.17 -40.47
C ASP A 43 -8.00 26.08 -39.49
N SER A 44 -8.38 26.04 -38.21
CA SER A 44 -7.50 26.50 -37.15
C SER A 44 -6.30 25.58 -37.23
N ARG A 45 -5.35 25.90 -38.13
CA ARG A 45 -4.04 25.31 -38.20
C ARG A 45 -3.40 25.68 -36.89
N LEU A 46 -3.64 24.86 -35.86
CA LEU A 46 -2.95 24.92 -34.60
C LEU A 46 -1.48 25.12 -34.97
N SER A 47 -0.93 26.27 -34.59
CA SER A 47 0.46 26.59 -34.86
C SER A 47 1.30 25.36 -34.50
N PRO A 48 2.26 24.94 -35.33
CA PRO A 48 3.09 23.76 -35.05
C PRO A 48 3.68 23.79 -33.63
N ALA A 49 3.92 24.99 -33.08
CA ALA A 49 4.36 25.20 -31.72
C ALA A 49 3.33 24.83 -30.63
N LEU A 50 2.03 24.98 -30.91
CA LEU A 50 0.93 24.69 -30.00
C LEU A 50 0.58 23.20 -29.96
N ILE A 51 0.71 22.50 -31.10
CA ILE A 51 0.61 21.03 -31.16
C ILE A 51 1.80 20.40 -30.42
N ALA A 52 3.00 20.95 -30.60
CA ALA A 52 4.21 20.45 -29.94
C ALA A 52 4.12 20.50 -28.41
N THR A 53 3.57 21.58 -27.82
CA THR A 53 3.37 21.67 -26.37
C THR A 53 2.25 20.77 -25.85
N LEU A 54 1.17 20.61 -26.63
CA LEU A 54 0.05 19.71 -26.28
C LEU A 54 0.48 18.25 -26.17
N VAL A 55 1.48 17.83 -26.94
CA VAL A 55 2.01 16.46 -26.94
C VAL A 55 3.21 16.32 -25.99
N ALA A 56 4.06 17.34 -25.88
CA ALA A 56 5.25 17.28 -25.05
C ALA A 56 4.95 17.20 -23.54
N ILE A 57 3.93 17.93 -23.07
CA ILE A 57 3.56 17.93 -21.64
C ILE A 57 3.07 16.54 -21.19
N PRO A 58 2.10 15.88 -21.86
CA PRO A 58 1.69 14.52 -21.51
C PRO A 58 2.84 13.52 -21.54
N ILE A 59 3.70 13.59 -22.57
CA ILE A 59 4.85 12.68 -22.69
C ILE A 59 5.82 12.88 -21.52
N MET A 60 6.12 14.12 -21.14
CA MET A 60 7.01 14.39 -20.01
C MET A 60 6.40 13.90 -18.69
N VAL A 61 5.09 14.09 -18.48
CA VAL A 61 4.40 13.60 -17.27
C VAL A 61 4.42 12.07 -17.22
N ILE A 62 4.13 11.38 -18.34
CA ILE A 62 4.17 9.92 -18.42
C ILE A 62 5.58 9.41 -18.20
N ALA A 63 6.58 9.99 -18.87
CA ALA A 63 7.99 9.63 -18.68
C ALA A 63 8.45 9.86 -17.24
N GLY A 64 8.04 10.98 -16.62
CA GLY A 64 8.28 11.28 -15.22
C GLY A 64 7.63 10.27 -14.28
N PHE A 65 6.39 9.84 -14.56
CA PHE A 65 5.70 8.83 -13.77
C PHE A 65 6.34 7.44 -13.92
N ILE A 66 6.75 7.06 -15.14
CA ILE A 66 7.46 5.80 -15.40
C ILE A 66 8.83 5.82 -14.72
N ALA A 67 9.59 6.91 -14.84
CA ALA A 67 10.87 7.05 -14.17
C ALA A 67 10.71 7.03 -12.65
N PHE A 68 9.71 7.72 -12.10
CA PHE A 68 9.39 7.67 -10.69
C PHE A 68 9.02 6.26 -10.25
N ALA A 69 8.20 5.53 -11.01
CA ALA A 69 7.82 4.14 -10.72
C ALA A 69 9.02 3.19 -10.79
N ALA A 70 9.92 3.35 -11.77
CA ALA A 70 11.12 2.54 -11.92
C ALA A 70 12.21 2.85 -10.88
N LEU A 71 12.20 4.06 -10.33
CA LEU A 71 13.12 4.51 -9.27
C LEU A 71 12.51 4.42 -7.88
N ARG A 72 11.28 3.90 -7.72
CA ARG A 72 10.76 3.63 -6.38
C ARG A 72 11.69 2.62 -5.74
N PRO A 73 12.20 2.89 -4.52
CA PRO A 73 12.87 1.85 -3.77
C PRO A 73 11.87 0.71 -3.61
N ASP A 74 12.29 -0.51 -3.94
CA ASP A 74 11.57 -1.71 -3.56
C ASP A 74 11.22 -1.58 -2.07
N THR A 75 9.97 -1.91 -1.71
CA THR A 75 9.48 -1.84 -0.34
C THR A 75 10.47 -2.54 0.57
N VAL A 76 11.26 -1.73 1.29
CA VAL A 76 12.42 -2.24 2.03
C VAL A 76 11.87 -2.94 3.25
N ASN A 77 11.83 -4.26 3.21
CA ASN A 77 11.71 -5.07 4.40
C ASN A 77 12.88 -4.74 5.35
N PRO A 78 12.65 -4.05 6.49
CA PRO A 78 13.73 -3.58 7.34
C PRO A 78 14.59 -4.71 7.91
N VAL A 79 13.99 -5.89 8.14
CA VAL A 79 14.63 -7.07 8.73
C VAL A 79 15.82 -7.57 7.89
N GLU A 80 15.78 -7.36 6.58
CA GLU A 80 16.88 -7.73 5.69
C GLU A 80 18.17 -6.97 6.01
N SER A 81 18.04 -5.73 6.47
CA SER A 81 19.17 -4.84 6.77
C SER A 81 19.75 -5.00 8.17
N TYR A 82 19.08 -5.73 9.07
CA TYR A 82 19.52 -5.84 10.45
C TYR A 82 20.91 -6.48 10.56
N ALA A 83 21.68 -6.02 11.53
CA ALA A 83 22.94 -6.67 11.85
C ALA A 83 22.66 -8.09 12.37
N ALA A 84 23.50 -9.04 11.99
CA ALA A 84 23.49 -10.39 12.53
C ALA A 84 24.92 -10.76 12.92
N ASP A 85 25.05 -11.45 14.05
CA ASP A 85 26.32 -12.00 14.48
C ASP A 85 26.53 -13.25 13.63
N GLY A 86 27.25 -13.09 12.50
CA GLY A 86 27.21 -13.92 11.29
C GLY A 86 27.56 -15.41 11.35
N SER A 87 27.38 -16.08 12.48
CA SER A 87 27.39 -17.54 12.61
C SER A 87 25.97 -18.04 12.84
N ALA A 88 25.37 -18.68 11.83
CA ALA A 88 24.14 -19.43 12.01
C ALA A 88 24.36 -20.49 13.11
N SER A 89 23.72 -20.29 14.27
CA SER A 89 23.79 -21.26 15.36
C SER A 89 22.96 -22.50 15.02
N ALA A 90 23.26 -23.64 15.65
CA ALA A 90 22.44 -24.84 15.52
C ALA A 90 20.97 -24.60 15.94
N ASP A 91 20.73 -23.64 16.83
CA ASP A 91 19.39 -23.24 17.25
C ASP A 91 18.64 -22.51 16.13
N CYS A 92 19.33 -21.63 15.37
CA CYS A 92 18.73 -21.00 14.20
C CYS A 92 18.36 -22.02 13.12
N THR A 93 19.24 -22.97 12.80
CA THR A 93 18.90 -24.05 11.86
C THR A 93 17.67 -24.82 12.33
N ARG A 94 17.62 -25.19 13.63
CA ARG A 94 16.48 -25.91 14.21
C ARG A 94 15.18 -25.12 14.08
N LEU A 95 15.18 -23.83 14.39
CA LEU A 95 14.01 -22.97 14.25
C LEU A 95 13.56 -22.88 12.79
N LEU A 96 14.47 -22.55 11.87
CA LEU A 96 14.15 -22.35 10.46
C LEU A 96 13.63 -23.62 9.79
N GLU A 97 14.10 -24.80 10.21
CA GLU A 97 13.57 -26.08 9.75
C GLU A 97 12.18 -26.38 10.35
N ALA A 98 11.94 -26.04 11.61
CA ALA A 98 10.71 -26.34 12.35
C ALA A 98 9.51 -25.48 11.94
N VAL A 99 9.71 -24.19 11.62
CA VAL A 99 8.62 -23.27 11.25
C VAL A 99 7.80 -23.78 10.04
N PRO A 100 6.53 -23.35 9.88
CA PRO A 100 5.63 -23.87 8.85
C PRO A 100 6.20 -23.77 7.44
N GLN A 101 5.85 -24.75 6.60
CA GLN A 101 6.27 -24.74 5.19
C GLN A 101 5.51 -23.71 4.35
N THR A 102 4.29 -23.34 4.74
CA THR A 102 3.43 -22.38 4.04
C THR A 102 2.56 -21.64 5.04
N PHE A 103 2.13 -20.44 4.67
CA PHE A 103 1.08 -19.68 5.35
C PHE A 103 -0.05 -19.35 4.37
N GLU A 104 -1.25 -19.08 4.86
CA GLU A 104 -2.35 -18.63 3.99
C GLU A 104 -1.97 -17.31 3.29
N GLY A 105 -2.10 -17.26 1.96
CA GLY A 105 -1.72 -16.10 1.15
C GLY A 105 -0.24 -16.00 0.80
N PHE A 106 0.58 -16.98 1.22
CA PHE A 106 2.01 -17.04 0.91
C PHE A 106 2.42 -18.40 0.34
N GLY A 107 3.43 -18.38 -0.51
CA GLY A 107 4.02 -19.55 -1.13
C GLY A 107 4.82 -20.40 -0.15
N SER A 108 5.56 -21.35 -0.72
CA SER A 108 6.43 -22.24 0.04
C SER A 108 7.62 -21.49 0.64
N LYS A 109 7.99 -21.90 1.86
CA LYS A 109 9.17 -21.41 2.58
C LYS A 109 10.44 -21.62 1.78
N GLU A 110 11.23 -20.57 1.64
CA GLU A 110 12.57 -20.57 1.07
C GLU A 110 13.58 -20.23 2.17
N ILE A 111 14.61 -21.07 2.35
CA ILE A 111 15.65 -20.86 3.37
C ILE A 111 16.93 -20.40 2.70
N SER A 112 17.51 -19.30 3.21
CA SER A 112 18.79 -18.76 2.76
C SER A 112 19.62 -18.29 3.96
N GLY A 113 20.62 -19.09 4.33
CA GLY A 113 21.49 -18.80 5.47
C GLY A 113 20.71 -18.76 6.80
N ASP A 114 20.67 -17.59 7.42
CA ASP A 114 19.98 -17.28 8.67
C ASP A 114 18.51 -16.84 8.49
N ARG A 115 17.98 -16.95 7.27
CA ARG A 115 16.65 -16.47 6.89
C ARG A 115 15.73 -17.58 6.38
N ALA A 116 14.43 -17.39 6.64
CA ALA A 116 13.34 -18.04 5.94
C ALA A 116 12.38 -16.98 5.37
N THR A 117 12.03 -17.11 4.10
CA THR A 117 11.13 -16.19 3.40
C THR A 117 9.96 -16.97 2.82
N TRP A 118 8.75 -16.43 2.92
CA TRP A 118 7.57 -16.96 2.27
C TRP A 118 7.08 -15.91 1.25
N PRO A 119 7.23 -16.19 -0.06
CA PRO A 119 6.84 -15.25 -1.09
C PRO A 119 5.34 -14.95 -1.07
N ALA A 120 4.92 -13.72 -1.31
CA ALA A 120 3.49 -13.40 -1.44
C ALA A 120 2.89 -14.08 -2.70
N GLU A 121 1.70 -14.69 -2.59
CA GLU A 121 1.03 -15.31 -3.76
C GLU A 121 0.30 -14.28 -4.66
N GLY A 122 0.27 -13.02 -4.26
CA GLY A 122 -0.43 -11.93 -4.96
C GLY A 122 0.34 -10.61 -4.89
N SER A 123 -0.38 -9.50 -5.01
CA SER A 123 0.21 -8.18 -4.75
C SER A 123 0.47 -8.02 -3.25
N GLY A 124 1.74 -7.97 -2.84
CA GLY A 124 2.13 -7.77 -1.45
C GLY A 124 3.63 -7.94 -1.27
N ASP A 125 4.09 -7.68 -0.05
CA ASP A 125 5.47 -7.92 0.37
C ASP A 125 5.58 -9.35 0.94
N ASP A 126 6.78 -9.94 0.84
CA ASP A 126 7.05 -11.28 1.36
C ASP A 126 7.07 -11.30 2.89
N LEU A 127 6.63 -12.40 3.50
CA LEU A 127 6.86 -12.65 4.93
C LEU A 127 8.30 -13.11 5.13
N THR A 128 9.04 -12.53 6.06
CA THR A 128 10.45 -12.87 6.27
C THR A 128 10.78 -13.05 7.74
N LEU A 129 11.41 -14.17 8.07
CA LEU A 129 11.96 -14.50 9.37
C LEU A 129 13.48 -14.54 9.28
N ARG A 130 14.17 -13.88 10.20
CA ARG A 130 15.63 -13.90 10.29
C ARG A 130 16.07 -14.21 11.72
N CYS A 131 16.86 -15.26 11.89
CA CYS A 131 17.36 -15.69 13.19
C CYS A 131 18.80 -15.21 13.42
N GLY A 132 19.16 -14.89 14.66
CA GLY A 132 20.52 -14.47 15.01
C GLY A 132 20.82 -13.00 14.72
N VAL A 133 19.78 -12.16 14.69
CA VAL A 133 19.97 -10.70 14.61
C VAL A 133 20.61 -10.18 15.90
N THR A 134 21.31 -9.05 15.81
CA THR A 134 21.83 -8.35 16.98
C THR A 134 20.67 -7.75 17.79
N ARG A 135 20.89 -7.58 19.10
CA ARG A 135 19.95 -6.90 20.01
C ARG A 135 19.55 -5.52 19.44
N PRO A 136 18.24 -5.18 19.38
CA PRO A 136 17.79 -3.85 18.97
C PRO A 136 18.32 -2.77 19.93
N ALA A 137 18.92 -1.71 19.39
CA ALA A 137 19.54 -0.67 20.20
C ALA A 137 18.51 0.15 21.00
N GLU A 138 17.31 0.29 20.44
CA GLU A 138 16.19 1.07 20.98
C GLU A 138 15.41 0.32 22.08
N LEU A 139 15.68 -0.97 22.29
CA LEU A 139 15.06 -1.74 23.35
C LEU A 139 15.49 -1.19 24.71
N SER A 140 14.53 -0.80 25.54
CA SER A 140 14.73 -0.15 26.83
C SER A 140 13.72 -0.68 27.87
N PRO A 141 13.93 -0.43 29.18
CA PRO A 141 12.98 -0.86 30.22
C PRO A 141 11.59 -0.23 30.09
N THR A 142 11.45 0.85 29.31
CA THR A 142 10.18 1.54 29.03
C THR A 142 9.58 1.13 27.70
N SER A 143 10.22 0.25 26.94
CA SER A 143 9.70 -0.25 25.68
C SER A 143 8.40 -1.02 25.90
N ASN A 144 7.42 -0.78 25.04
CA ASN A 144 6.21 -1.57 25.03
C ASN A 144 6.47 -2.87 24.27
N LEU A 145 6.29 -4.01 24.93
CA LEU A 145 6.46 -5.33 24.34
C LEU A 145 5.09 -5.97 24.11
N GLN A 146 4.95 -6.62 22.97
CA GLN A 146 3.77 -7.42 22.64
C GLN A 146 4.03 -8.87 23.02
N GLU A 147 3.28 -9.37 24.00
CA GLU A 147 3.32 -10.77 24.37
C GLU A 147 2.31 -11.55 23.53
N ILE A 148 2.79 -12.53 22.76
CA ILE A 148 1.98 -13.32 21.84
C ILE A 148 2.05 -14.79 22.26
N HIS A 149 0.88 -15.39 22.51
CA HIS A 149 0.78 -16.78 22.96
C HIS A 149 0.24 -17.67 21.83
N ALA A 150 0.99 -18.72 21.49
CA ALA A 150 0.48 -19.84 20.71
C ALA A 150 -0.20 -20.86 21.63
N ALA A 151 -1.12 -21.66 21.07
CA ALA A 151 -1.85 -22.66 21.85
C ALA A 151 -0.91 -23.66 22.53
N GLY A 152 -0.97 -23.74 23.86
CA GLY A 152 -0.16 -24.67 24.65
C GLY A 152 1.30 -24.24 24.87
N GLN A 153 1.65 -22.99 24.55
CA GLN A 153 2.97 -22.39 24.76
C GLN A 153 2.93 -21.30 25.83
N ALA A 154 4.08 -20.97 26.43
CA ALA A 154 4.20 -19.92 27.44
C ALA A 154 4.12 -18.52 26.83
N GLY A 155 4.52 -18.34 25.56
CA GLY A 155 4.36 -17.10 24.78
C GLY A 155 5.65 -16.31 24.59
N VAL A 156 5.71 -15.47 23.56
CA VAL A 156 6.93 -14.77 23.15
C VAL A 156 6.74 -13.26 23.25
N GLN A 157 7.76 -12.56 23.75
CA GLN A 157 7.75 -11.10 23.82
C GLN A 157 8.44 -10.48 22.61
N TRP A 158 7.64 -9.76 21.83
CA TRP A 158 8.05 -9.06 20.62
C TRP A 158 8.19 -7.57 20.87
N PHE A 159 9.30 -7.00 20.43
CA PHE A 159 9.51 -5.56 20.34
C PHE A 159 9.29 -5.12 18.89
N ILE A 160 8.44 -4.10 18.68
CA ILE A 160 8.29 -3.48 17.35
C ILE A 160 9.47 -2.53 17.15
N THR A 161 10.26 -2.81 16.12
CA THR A 161 11.43 -2.00 15.74
C THR A 161 11.09 -0.99 14.65
N ASP A 162 10.29 -1.41 13.67
CA ASP A 162 9.89 -0.57 12.54
C ASP A 162 8.42 -0.79 12.17
N THR A 163 7.80 0.26 11.63
CA THR A 163 6.48 0.20 11.01
C THR A 163 6.55 0.98 9.70
N VAL A 164 6.21 0.32 8.60
CA VAL A 164 6.16 0.93 7.28
C VAL A 164 4.69 1.05 6.87
N ASP A 165 4.19 2.28 6.84
CA ASP A 165 2.77 2.57 6.59
C ASP A 165 2.28 1.93 5.29
N GLY A 166 1.21 1.14 5.39
CA GLY A 166 0.64 0.40 4.26
C GLY A 166 1.37 -0.89 3.87
N SER A 167 2.62 -1.08 4.32
CA SER A 167 3.45 -2.24 3.97
C SER A 167 3.50 -3.30 5.06
N GLY A 168 3.79 -2.94 6.32
CA GLY A 168 3.95 -3.95 7.37
C GLY A 168 4.67 -3.47 8.62
N GLN A 169 4.99 -4.42 9.49
CA GLN A 169 5.67 -4.19 10.76
C GLN A 169 6.84 -5.15 10.95
N ALA A 170 7.95 -4.62 11.45
CA ALA A 170 9.12 -5.40 11.85
C ALA A 170 9.09 -5.62 13.36
N TYR A 171 9.29 -6.87 13.75
CA TYR A 171 9.31 -7.31 15.14
C TYR A 171 10.65 -7.97 15.43
N VAL A 172 11.12 -7.86 16.67
CA VAL A 172 12.23 -8.67 17.19
C VAL A 172 11.79 -9.36 18.48
N CYS A 173 11.93 -10.68 18.52
CA CYS A 173 11.72 -11.49 19.71
C CYS A 173 12.89 -11.25 20.67
N VAL A 174 12.60 -10.73 21.87
CA VAL A 174 13.62 -10.22 22.81
C VAL A 174 13.80 -11.07 24.06
N ASP A 175 12.92 -12.05 24.28
CA ASP A 175 12.93 -12.95 25.45
C ASP A 175 13.44 -14.37 25.14
N HIS A 176 13.84 -14.65 23.90
CA HIS A 176 14.50 -15.92 23.52
C HIS A 176 15.87 -15.65 22.88
N ARG A 177 16.75 -16.66 22.89
CA ARG A 177 18.07 -16.59 22.24
C ARG A 177 18.27 -17.73 21.24
N PRO A 178 18.91 -17.44 20.08
CA PRO A 178 19.31 -16.10 19.58
C PRO A 178 18.12 -15.16 19.31
N TYR A 179 18.36 -13.85 19.18
CA TYR A 179 17.27 -12.93 18.82
C TYR A 179 16.76 -13.25 17.41
N VAL A 180 15.45 -13.14 17.22
CA VAL A 180 14.78 -13.45 15.95
C VAL A 180 14.00 -12.24 15.50
N ALA A 181 14.23 -11.78 14.28
CA ALA A 181 13.48 -10.73 13.63
C ALA A 181 12.43 -11.31 12.68
N LEU A 182 11.26 -10.70 12.63
CA LEU A 182 10.15 -11.08 11.78
C LEU A 182 9.57 -9.84 11.12
N TRP A 183 9.51 -9.84 9.80
CA TRP A 183 8.74 -8.89 9.02
C TRP A 183 7.38 -9.47 8.72
N VAL A 184 6.32 -8.80 9.18
CA VAL A 184 4.93 -9.18 8.93
C VAL A 184 4.32 -8.15 7.99
N PRO A 185 4.09 -8.50 6.71
CA PRO A 185 3.49 -7.59 5.76
C PRO A 185 1.99 -7.43 6.07
N SER A 186 1.41 -6.32 5.64
CA SER A 186 0.05 -5.89 5.99
C SER A 186 -1.03 -6.87 5.52
N ASN A 187 -0.76 -7.64 4.47
CA ASN A 187 -1.62 -8.70 3.94
C ASN A 187 -1.55 -10.03 4.72
N ALA A 188 -0.62 -10.19 5.66
CA ALA A 188 -0.44 -11.45 6.39
C ALA A 188 -1.44 -11.70 7.52
N GLY A 189 -2.02 -10.63 8.07
CA GLY A 189 -2.74 -10.70 9.34
C GLY A 189 -1.84 -11.17 10.50
N ASN A 190 -2.46 -11.68 11.57
CA ASN A 190 -1.75 -12.07 12.80
C ASN A 190 -1.41 -13.56 12.88
N GLY A 191 -1.86 -14.38 11.92
CA GLY A 191 -1.62 -15.83 11.91
C GLY A 191 -0.13 -16.18 11.95
N PRO A 192 0.68 -15.66 11.00
CA PRO A 192 2.09 -16.02 10.94
C PRO A 192 2.90 -15.67 12.19
N ILE A 193 2.71 -14.48 12.77
CA ILE A 193 3.43 -14.11 14.00
C ILE A 193 3.00 -14.98 15.20
N THR A 194 1.73 -15.40 15.25
CA THR A 194 1.24 -16.31 16.30
C THR A 194 1.87 -17.69 16.18
N ASP A 195 1.86 -18.27 14.99
CA ASP A 195 2.44 -19.60 14.75
C ASP A 195 3.95 -19.60 14.98
N ILE A 196 4.67 -18.61 14.42
CA ILE A 196 6.12 -18.45 14.61
C ILE A 196 6.46 -18.29 16.09
N SER A 197 5.66 -17.56 16.87
CA SER A 197 5.85 -17.45 18.33
C SER A 197 5.82 -18.82 19.01
N GLY A 198 4.93 -19.71 18.57
CA GLY A 198 4.88 -21.08 19.10
C GLY A 198 6.13 -21.90 18.78
N PHE A 199 6.67 -21.77 17.58
CA PHE A 199 7.91 -22.45 17.20
C PHE A 199 9.14 -21.87 17.90
N ILE A 200 9.18 -20.55 18.15
CA ILE A 200 10.24 -19.92 18.94
C ILE A 200 10.25 -20.48 20.36
N ASP A 201 9.10 -20.47 21.06
CA ASP A 201 8.99 -20.97 22.43
C ASP A 201 9.31 -22.48 22.54
N GLN A 202 9.06 -23.25 21.47
CA GLN A 202 9.38 -24.67 21.42
C GLN A 202 10.87 -24.97 21.14
N THR A 203 11.55 -24.14 20.34
CA THR A 203 12.85 -24.50 19.76
C THR A 203 14.04 -23.71 20.31
N LEU A 204 13.78 -22.52 20.85
CA LEU A 204 14.79 -21.61 21.38
C LEU A 204 14.75 -21.55 22.90
N GLU A 205 15.90 -21.21 23.51
CA GLU A 205 15.98 -21.05 24.95
C GLU A 205 15.45 -19.66 25.35
N ARG A 206 14.52 -19.64 26.31
CA ARG A 206 14.05 -18.40 26.92
C ARG A 206 15.15 -17.80 27.80
N GLY A 207 15.39 -16.50 27.65
CA GLY A 207 16.36 -15.74 28.43
C GLY A 207 15.74 -14.47 29.04
N PRO A 208 16.46 -13.81 29.97
CA PRO A 208 16.03 -12.52 30.48
C PRO A 208 16.01 -11.45 29.38
N LEU A 209 15.13 -10.45 29.55
CA LEU A 209 15.18 -9.23 28.76
C LEU A 209 16.50 -8.52 29.05
N ASP A 210 17.23 -8.21 27.98
CA ASP A 210 18.49 -7.49 28.04
C ASP A 210 18.23 -6.04 27.61
N PHE A 211 18.52 -5.09 28.49
CA PHE A 211 18.30 -3.66 28.24
C PHE A 211 19.59 -2.88 27.89
N GLY A 212 20.73 -3.58 27.73
CA GLY A 212 22.05 -3.00 27.51
C GLY A 212 22.92 -2.96 28.76
#